data_AF-A0A1Y0BZL2-F1
#
_entry.id   AF-A0A1Y0BZL2-F1
#
_cell.length_a   1.000
_cell.length_b   1.000
_cell.length_c   1.000
_cell.angle_alpha   90.00
_cell.angle_beta   90.00
_cell.angle_gamma   90.00
#
_symmetry.space_group_name_H-M   'P 1'
#
loop_
_entity.id
_entity.type
_entity.pdbx_description
1 polymer ?
#
loop_
_entity_poly.entity_id
_entity_poly.type
_entity_poly.pdbx_seq_one_letter_code
_entity_poly.pdbx_strand_id
1 'polypeptide(L)'
;MEPQTKVICECCELSVPSRLASPDCNAFGLVRGWICRQCNEHRADPLRKAQEHEQEVRVRWGETADELNDALDRADDYKEKMRAAFRSRDNILRQFEKLERHHRETGHGCICGKRNCEILAIVDADWINDHIRRMHERDAM
;
A
#
# COMPACT_ATOMS: atom_id res chain seq x y z
N MET A 1 -42.77 4.25 3.68
CA MET A 1 -41.46 4.84 4.05
C MET A 1 -41.39 6.18 3.35
N GLU A 2 -41.49 7.28 4.10
CA GLU A 2 -41.28 8.62 3.51
C GLU A 2 -39.83 8.70 2.97
N PRO A 3 -39.61 9.32 1.80
CA PRO A 3 -38.26 9.55 1.32
C PRO A 3 -37.52 10.36 2.36
N GLN A 4 -36.39 9.84 2.86
CA GLN A 4 -35.49 10.61 3.72
C GLN A 4 -34.84 11.69 2.84
N THR A 5 -35.52 12.83 2.68
CA THR A 5 -34.98 13.98 1.98
C THR A 5 -33.73 14.42 2.73
N LYS A 6 -32.56 14.24 2.13
CA LYS A 6 -31.30 14.78 2.66
C LYS A 6 -31.06 16.17 2.06
N VAL A 7 -30.48 17.06 2.84
CA VAL A 7 -30.03 18.39 2.41
C VAL A 7 -28.54 18.53 2.72
N ILE A 8 -27.84 19.36 1.95
CA ILE A 8 -26.43 19.69 2.21
C ILE A 8 -26.41 20.87 3.18
N CYS A 9 -25.63 20.76 4.25
CA CYS A 9 -25.42 21.85 5.19
C CYS A 9 -24.53 22.94 4.57
N GLU A 10 -25.01 24.17 4.46
CA GLU A 10 -24.23 25.32 3.95
C GLU A 10 -22.99 25.67 4.80
N CYS A 11 -22.93 25.14 6.02
CA CYS A 11 -21.87 25.48 6.97
C CYS A 11 -20.71 24.47 6.99
N CYS A 12 -20.99 23.17 6.86
CA CYS A 12 -19.99 22.10 6.95
C CYS A 12 -20.00 21.15 5.74
N GLU A 13 -20.84 21.42 4.74
CA GLU A 13 -20.97 20.66 3.49
C GLU A 13 -21.36 19.18 3.65
N LEU A 14 -21.72 18.76 4.87
CA LEU A 14 -22.18 17.40 5.15
C LEU A 14 -23.64 17.20 4.70
N SER A 15 -23.93 16.01 4.17
CA SER A 15 -25.29 15.57 3.84
C SER A 15 -26.03 15.13 5.11
N VAL A 16 -27.10 15.84 5.46
CA VAL A 16 -27.87 15.61 6.69
C VAL A 16 -29.35 15.36 6.41
N PRO A 17 -30.07 14.59 7.26
CA PRO A 17 -31.52 14.44 7.14
C PRO A 17 -32.24 15.79 7.26
N SER A 18 -33.17 16.11 6.35
CA SER A 18 -33.92 17.38 6.35
C SER A 18 -34.61 17.67 7.69
N ARG A 19 -35.14 16.64 8.36
CA ARG A 19 -35.75 16.74 9.70
C ARG A 19 -34.81 17.23 10.81
N LEU A 20 -33.49 17.16 10.59
CA LEU A 20 -32.45 17.62 11.52
C LEU A 20 -31.77 18.91 11.05
N ALA A 21 -32.22 19.48 9.93
CA ALA A 21 -31.72 20.74 9.41
C ALA A 21 -32.69 21.88 9.74
N SER A 22 -32.15 23.08 9.94
CA SER A 22 -32.92 24.31 10.09
C SER A 22 -32.72 25.18 8.85
N PRO A 23 -33.76 25.87 8.37
CA PRO A 23 -33.61 26.80 7.26
C PRO A 23 -32.72 27.96 7.68
N ASP A 24 -31.73 28.29 6.86
CA ASP A 24 -30.96 29.50 7.01
C ASP A 24 -31.71 30.66 6.35
N CYS A 25 -32.28 31.56 7.16
CA CYS A 25 -33.04 32.69 6.67
C CYS A 25 -32.22 33.98 6.66
N ASN A 26 -32.42 34.81 5.64
CA ASN A 26 -31.89 36.18 5.64
C ASN A 26 -32.70 37.11 6.57
N ALA A 27 -32.28 38.38 6.69
CA ALA A 27 -32.95 39.38 7.51
C ALA A 27 -34.42 39.66 7.14
N PHE A 28 -34.86 39.24 5.95
CA PHE A 28 -36.23 39.38 5.44
C PHE A 28 -37.04 38.08 5.57
N GLY A 29 -36.51 37.06 6.25
CA GLY A 29 -37.17 35.76 6.46
C GLY A 29 -37.16 34.82 5.26
N LEU A 30 -36.42 35.14 4.18
CA LEU A 30 -36.29 34.26 3.01
C LEU A 30 -35.23 33.20 3.26
N VAL A 31 -35.59 31.93 3.00
CA VAL A 31 -34.69 30.79 3.11
C VAL A 31 -33.62 30.87 2.03
N ARG A 32 -32.35 30.96 2.44
CA ARG A 32 -31.16 30.97 1.58
C ARG A 32 -30.45 29.62 1.49
N GLY A 33 -30.71 28.71 2.43
CA GLY A 33 -30.09 27.40 2.46
C GLY A 33 -30.53 26.61 3.68
N TRP A 34 -29.80 25.53 3.97
CA TRP A 34 -30.07 24.66 5.11
C TRP A 34 -28.81 24.49 5.95
N ILE A 35 -28.97 24.54 7.26
CA ILE A 35 -27.87 24.35 8.21
C ILE A 35 -28.22 23.17 9.12
N CYS A 36 -27.28 22.27 9.36
CA CYS A 36 -27.51 21.16 10.27
C CYS A 36 -27.67 21.64 11.72
N ARG A 37 -28.34 20.85 12.56
CA ARG A 37 -28.57 21.18 13.97
C ARG A 37 -27.30 21.65 14.72
N GLN A 38 -26.19 20.93 14.57
CA GLN A 38 -24.91 21.28 15.23
C GLN A 38 -24.43 22.66 14.79
N CYS A 39 -24.32 22.90 13.48
CA CYS A 39 -23.90 24.20 12.97
C CYS A 39 -24.86 25.33 13.35
N ASN A 40 -26.17 25.05 13.48
CA ASN A 40 -27.16 26.03 13.93
C ASN A 40 -26.98 26.38 15.41
N GLU A 41 -26.73 25.37 16.27
CA GLU A 41 -26.43 25.55 17.69
C GLU A 41 -25.14 26.36 17.91
N HIS A 42 -24.20 26.30 16.96
CA HIS A 42 -22.88 26.92 17.05
C HIS A 42 -22.86 28.33 16.41
N ARG A 43 -23.91 28.69 15.67
CA ARG A 43 -24.02 29.94 14.91
C ARG A 43 -23.95 31.20 15.80
N ALA A 44 -24.28 31.06 17.07
CA ALA A 44 -24.23 32.15 18.05
C ALA A 44 -22.83 32.44 18.61
N ASP A 45 -21.85 31.56 18.38
CA ASP A 45 -20.48 31.72 18.90
C ASP A 45 -19.42 31.35 17.82
N PRO A 46 -18.97 32.35 17.03
CA PRO A 46 -17.95 32.16 16.00
C PRO A 46 -16.63 31.61 16.53
N LEU A 47 -16.27 31.92 17.78
CA LEU A 47 -15.03 31.45 18.39
C LEU A 47 -15.12 29.95 18.68
N ARG A 48 -16.25 29.50 19.24
CA ARG A 48 -16.48 28.07 19.50
C ARG A 48 -16.45 27.26 18.20
N LYS A 49 -17.10 27.75 17.15
CA LYS A 49 -17.09 27.11 15.83
C LYS A 49 -15.66 27.01 15.26
N ALA A 50 -14.86 28.06 15.39
CA ALA A 50 -13.48 28.04 14.93
C ALA A 50 -12.63 27.01 15.69
N GLN A 51 -12.80 26.90 17.01
CA GLN A 51 -12.10 25.91 17.84
C GLN A 51 -12.47 24.47 17.48
N GLU A 52 -13.74 24.19 17.22
CA GLU A 52 -14.18 22.84 16.83
C GLU A 52 -13.68 22.47 15.43
N HIS A 53 -13.69 23.42 14.49
CA HIS A 53 -13.10 23.21 13.16
C HIS A 53 -11.59 22.96 13.26
N GLU A 54 -10.86 23.74 14.07
CA GLU A 54 -9.42 23.50 14.30
C GLU A 54 -9.18 22.09 14.86
N GLN A 55 -9.99 21.68 15.84
CA GLN A 55 -9.89 20.36 16.44
C GLN A 55 -10.19 19.25 15.43
N GLU A 56 -11.22 19.40 14.60
CA GLU A 56 -11.55 18.43 13.55
C GLU A 56 -10.42 18.34 12.51
N VAL A 57 -9.86 19.47 12.07
CA VAL A 57 -8.71 19.50 11.16
C VAL A 57 -7.52 18.77 11.76
N ARG A 58 -7.24 19.00 13.05
CA ARG A 58 -6.13 18.34 13.75
C ARG A 58 -6.32 16.84 13.85
N VAL A 59 -7.54 16.38 14.16
CA VAL A 59 -7.86 14.94 14.20
C VAL A 59 -7.69 14.31 12.83
N ARG A 60 -8.33 14.86 11.79
CA ARG A 60 -8.23 14.32 10.43
C ARG A 60 -6.81 14.35 9.88
N TRP A 61 -6.03 15.37 10.22
CA TRP A 61 -4.61 15.42 9.89
C TRP A 61 -3.83 14.30 10.56
N GLY A 62 -4.09 14.04 11.85
CA GLY A 62 -3.51 12.91 12.57
C GLY A 62 -3.84 11.57 11.90
N GLU A 63 -5.12 11.32 11.61
CA GLU A 63 -5.58 10.10 10.93
C GLU A 63 -4.90 9.93 9.57
N THR A 64 -4.80 11.00 8.78
CA THR A 64 -4.15 10.96 7.46
C THR A 64 -2.64 10.69 7.58
N ALA A 65 -1.98 11.24 8.60
CA ALA A 65 -0.58 11.00 8.86
C ALA A 65 -0.33 9.55 9.30
N ASP A 66 -1.21 8.99 10.14
CA ASP A 66 -1.16 7.59 10.55
C ASP A 66 -1.35 6.65 9.36
N GLU A 67 -2.34 6.92 8.49
CA GLU A 67 -2.55 6.15 7.25
C GLU A 67 -1.34 6.18 6.32
N LEU A 68 -0.67 7.33 6.20
CA LEU A 68 0.56 7.47 5.43
C LEU A 68 1.69 6.63 6.02
N ASN A 69 1.89 6.70 7.34
CA ASN A 69 2.93 5.92 8.02
C ASN A 69 2.68 4.42 7.87
N ASP A 70 1.45 3.95 8.07
CA ASP A 70 1.06 2.55 7.85
C ASP A 70 1.33 2.10 6.40
N ALA A 71 1.12 2.98 5.42
CA ALA A 71 1.43 2.68 4.03
C ALA A 71 2.93 2.57 3.76
N LEU A 72 3.74 3.44 4.38
CA LEU A 72 5.20 3.40 4.30
C LEU A 72 5.75 2.12 4.95
N ASP A 73 5.27 1.77 6.13
CA ASP A 73 5.68 0.55 6.84
C ASP A 73 5.38 -0.70 6.00
N ARG A 74 4.18 -0.78 5.40
CA ARG A 74 3.83 -1.88 4.47
C ARG A 74 4.75 -1.95 3.25
N ALA A 75 5.17 -0.81 2.72
CA ALA A 75 6.06 -0.75 1.57
C ALA A 75 7.47 -1.25 1.93
N ASP A 76 7.98 -0.86 3.10
CA ASP A 76 9.28 -1.32 3.60
C ASP A 76 9.27 -2.81 3.95
N ASP A 77 8.21 -3.31 4.58
CA ASP A 77 7.99 -4.75 4.80
C ASP A 77 8.03 -5.55 3.51
N TYR A 78 7.35 -5.06 2.46
CA TYR A 78 7.32 -5.71 1.16
C TYR A 78 8.71 -5.72 0.52
N LYS A 79 9.43 -4.59 0.59
CA LYS A 79 10.79 -4.45 0.10
C LYS A 79 11.75 -5.41 0.82
N GLU A 80 11.61 -5.58 2.13
CA GLU A 80 12.41 -6.54 2.89
C GLU A 80 12.10 -7.98 2.47
N LYS A 81 10.82 -8.35 2.35
CA LYS A 81 10.41 -9.69 1.87
C LYS A 81 10.95 -9.99 0.48
N MET A 82 10.90 -9.02 -0.44
CA MET A 82 11.47 -9.17 -1.78
C MET A 82 12.98 -9.37 -1.73
N ARG A 83 13.70 -8.57 -0.93
CA ARG A 83 15.15 -8.75 -0.72
C ARG A 83 15.47 -10.12 -0.13
N ALA A 84 14.67 -10.61 0.82
CA ALA A 84 14.85 -11.94 1.41
C ALA A 84 14.63 -13.05 0.36
N ALA A 85 13.60 -12.93 -0.48
CA ALA A 85 13.35 -13.86 -1.57
C ALA A 85 14.52 -13.89 -2.58
N PHE A 86 15.05 -12.71 -2.96
CA PHE A 86 16.25 -12.63 -3.81
C PHE A 86 17.47 -13.31 -3.17
N ARG A 87 17.75 -13.02 -1.89
CA ARG A 87 18.86 -13.68 -1.17
C ARG A 87 18.69 -15.20 -1.11
N SER A 88 17.46 -15.67 -0.89
CA SER A 88 17.15 -17.11 -0.87
C SER A 88 17.40 -17.75 -2.23
N ARG A 89 16.88 -17.15 -3.31
CA ARG A 89 17.13 -17.58 -4.68
C ARG A 89 18.63 -17.65 -4.99
N ASP A 90 19.37 -16.60 -4.65
CA ASP A 90 20.80 -16.53 -4.94
C ASP A 90 21.60 -17.57 -4.12
N ASN A 91 21.17 -17.87 -2.89
CA ASN A 91 21.76 -18.96 -2.12
C ASN A 91 21.54 -20.33 -2.79
N ILE A 92 20.36 -20.56 -3.37
CA ILE A 92 20.06 -21.78 -4.15
C ILE A 92 20.95 -21.85 -5.39
N LEU A 93 21.08 -20.75 -6.15
CA LEU A 93 21.95 -20.69 -7.32
C LEU A 93 23.42 -21.00 -6.98
N ARG A 94 23.92 -20.49 -5.85
CA ARG A 94 25.25 -20.84 -5.33
C ARG A 94 25.39 -22.33 -4.96
N GLN A 95 24.31 -23.02 -4.61
CA GLN A 95 24.36 -24.49 -4.44
C GLN A 95 24.44 -25.20 -5.79
N PHE A 96 23.73 -24.71 -6.82
CA PHE A 96 23.85 -25.23 -8.17
C PHE A 96 25.29 -25.11 -8.71
N GLU A 97 25.95 -23.97 -8.51
CA GLU A 97 27.37 -23.80 -8.87
C GLU A 97 28.29 -24.81 -8.15
N LYS A 98 28.01 -25.10 -6.87
CA LYS A 98 28.79 -26.11 -6.14
C LYS A 98 28.56 -27.50 -6.71
N LEU A 99 27.32 -27.83 -7.09
CA LEU A 99 26.98 -29.09 -7.73
C LEU A 99 27.64 -29.22 -9.10
N GLU A 100 27.67 -28.15 -9.90
CA GLU A 100 28.31 -28.10 -11.21
C GLU A 100 29.80 -28.51 -11.14
N ARG A 101 30.52 -28.06 -10.11
CA ARG A 101 31.92 -28.47 -9.89
C ARG A 101 32.12 -29.98 -9.79
N HIS A 102 31.09 -30.71 -9.36
CA HIS A 102 31.09 -32.16 -9.19
C HIS A 102 30.34 -32.87 -10.33
N HIS A 103 29.51 -32.14 -11.07
CA HIS A 103 28.61 -32.63 -12.11
C HIS A 103 28.65 -31.73 -13.34
N ARG A 104 29.82 -31.62 -13.98
CA ARG A 104 29.97 -30.95 -15.29
C ARG A 104 30.19 -31.96 -16.41
N GLU A 105 29.81 -31.56 -17.62
CA GLU A 105 30.07 -32.33 -18.82
C GLU A 105 31.57 -32.46 -19.09
N THR A 106 31.98 -33.64 -19.55
CA THR A 106 33.29 -33.96 -20.10
C THR A 106 33.07 -34.68 -21.42
N GLY A 107 34.11 -34.76 -22.27
CA GLY A 107 34.03 -35.49 -23.54
C GLY A 107 33.65 -36.98 -23.44
N HIS A 108 33.50 -37.54 -22.22
CA HIS A 108 33.08 -38.91 -21.96
C HIS A 108 31.81 -39.04 -21.10
N GLY A 109 31.09 -37.93 -20.86
CA GLY A 109 29.90 -37.86 -19.99
C GLY A 109 30.13 -36.97 -18.78
N CYS A 110 29.40 -37.17 -17.68
CA CYS A 110 29.56 -36.34 -16.48
C CYS A 110 30.87 -36.65 -15.72
N ILE A 111 31.49 -35.65 -15.09
CA ILE A 111 32.70 -35.81 -14.24
C ILE A 111 32.55 -36.92 -13.19
N CYS A 112 31.34 -37.13 -12.67
CA CYS A 112 31.06 -38.18 -11.69
C CYS A 112 31.18 -39.62 -12.24
N GLY A 113 31.52 -39.79 -13.53
CA GLY A 113 31.73 -41.08 -14.19
C GLY A 113 30.45 -41.77 -14.70
N LYS A 114 29.28 -41.19 -14.45
CA LYS A 114 27.99 -41.71 -14.96
C LYS A 114 27.72 -41.19 -16.37
N ARG A 115 27.43 -42.10 -17.31
CA ARG A 115 27.06 -41.76 -18.71
C ARG A 115 25.73 -41.00 -18.82
N ASN A 116 24.73 -41.37 -18.02
CA ASN A 116 23.42 -40.69 -17.96
C ASN A 116 23.23 -40.06 -16.58
N CYS A 117 24.01 -39.02 -16.27
CA CYS A 117 23.89 -38.34 -14.98
C CYS A 117 22.65 -37.44 -14.97
N GLU A 118 21.64 -37.80 -14.18
CA GLU A 118 20.42 -36.99 -14.01
C GLU A 118 20.72 -35.59 -13.46
N ILE A 119 21.72 -35.46 -12.59
CA ILE A 119 22.13 -34.17 -12.00
C ILE A 119 22.73 -33.26 -13.08
N LEU A 120 23.51 -33.81 -14.02
CA LEU A 120 24.07 -33.03 -15.12
C LEU A 120 22.94 -32.38 -15.95
N ALA A 121 21.88 -33.14 -16.27
CA ALA A 121 20.75 -32.62 -17.03
C ALA A 121 20.00 -31.47 -16.32
N ILE A 122 20.06 -31.41 -14.99
CA ILE A 122 19.45 -30.34 -14.20
C ILE A 122 20.39 -29.14 -14.12
N VAL A 123 21.65 -29.36 -13.75
CA VAL A 123 22.63 -28.27 -13.51
C VAL A 123 23.00 -27.56 -14.81
N ASP A 124 23.07 -28.29 -15.92
CA ASP A 124 23.41 -27.74 -17.24
C ASP A 124 22.21 -27.10 -17.96
N ALA A 125 21.06 -26.99 -17.31
CA ALA A 125 19.90 -26.37 -17.92
C ALA A 125 20.18 -24.88 -18.20
N ASP A 126 19.98 -24.46 -19.46
CA ASP A 126 20.25 -23.10 -19.94
C ASP A 126 19.70 -22.00 -19.03
N TRP A 127 18.50 -22.21 -18.48
CA TRP A 127 17.85 -21.24 -17.61
C TRP A 127 18.57 -21.09 -16.26
N ILE A 128 19.16 -22.14 -15.69
CA ILE A 128 19.94 -22.07 -14.45
C ILE A 128 21.24 -21.31 -14.71
N ASN A 129 21.94 -21.65 -15.78
CA ASN A 129 23.18 -20.99 -16.19
C ASN A 129 22.96 -19.49 -16.45
N ASP A 130 21.86 -19.11 -17.10
CA ASP A 130 21.49 -17.70 -17.28
C ASP A 130 21.24 -16.98 -15.94
N HIS A 131 20.58 -17.64 -14.98
CA HIS A 131 20.34 -17.06 -13.66
C HIS A 131 21.63 -16.89 -12.84
N ILE A 132 22.55 -17.86 -12.92
CA ILE A 132 23.87 -17.78 -12.29
C ILE A 132 24.68 -16.63 -12.90
N ARG A 133 24.70 -16.51 -14.23
CA ARG A 133 25.37 -15.39 -14.92
C ARG A 133 24.84 -14.04 -14.45
N ARG A 134 23.52 -13.85 -14.45
CA ARG A 134 22.90 -12.58 -13.99
C ARG A 134 23.19 -12.28 -12.53
N MET A 135 23.28 -13.31 -11.67
CA MET A 135 23.68 -13.16 -10.28
C MET A 135 25.10 -12.57 -10.18
N HIS A 136 26.06 -13.09 -10.95
CA HIS A 136 27.43 -12.57 -10.98
C HIS A 136 27.54 -11.18 -11.57
N GLU A 137 26.84 -10.89 -12.67
CA GLU A 137 26.81 -9.55 -13.28
C GLU A 137 26.36 -8.50 -12.26
N ARG A 138 25.34 -8.82 -11.45
CA ARG A 138 24.84 -7.94 -10.40
C ARG A 138 25.80 -7.83 -9.21
N ASP A 139 26.43 -8.93 -8.80
CA ASP A 139 27.37 -8.93 -7.67
C ASP A 139 28.70 -8.22 -8.01
N ALA A 140 29.01 -8.02 -9.31
CA ALA A 140 30.20 -7.32 -9.80
C ALA A 140 30.01 -5.80 -10.00
N MET A 141 28.78 -5.28 -9.91
CA MET A 141 28.47 -3.84 -9.97
C MET A 141 28.48 -3.20 -8.58
#